data_AF-A0A8T4ZSE5-F1
#
_entry.id   AF-A0A8T4ZSE5-F1
#
_cell.length_a   1.000
_cell.length_b   1.000
_cell.length_c   1.000
_cell.angle_alpha   90.00
_cell.angle_beta   90.00
_cell.angle_gamma   90.00
#
_symmetry.space_group_name_H-M   'P 1'
#
loop_
_entity.id
_entity.type
_entity.pdbx_description
1 polymer ?
#
loop_
_entity_poly.entity_id
_entity_poly.type
_entity_poly.pdbx_seq_one_letter_code
_entity_poly.pdbx_strand_id
1 'polypeptide(L)' 'MSGTTTIRISKSTLKMLERLRGKLHASTLDETIRLIIAWQRGQKLNEAFGLDKGKIKSFSEEDRGEDRN' A
#
# COMPACT_ATOMS: atom_id res chain seq x y z
N MET A 1 -5.20 -6.48 17.57
CA MET A 1 -6.47 -5.98 18.14
C MET A 1 -7.55 -6.10 17.09
N SER A 2 -8.57 -6.94 17.31
CA SER A 2 -9.73 -7.07 16.42
C SER A 2 -10.86 -6.22 16.98
N GLY A 3 -10.88 -4.93 16.63
CA GLY A 3 -11.95 -4.00 16.97
C GLY A 3 -12.72 -3.62 15.71
N THR A 4 -14.03 -3.47 15.81
CA THR A 4 -14.84 -2.87 14.75
C THR A 4 -14.93 -1.36 14.98
N THR A 5 -14.98 -0.59 13.89
CA THR A 5 -15.07 0.88 13.97
C THR A 5 -16.05 1.38 12.91
N THR A 6 -16.87 2.36 13.28
CA THR A 6 -17.82 2.98 12.36
C THR A 6 -17.24 4.30 11.87
N ILE A 7 -17.10 4.44 10.54
CA ILE A 7 -16.64 5.66 9.91
C ILE A 7 -17.82 6.28 9.17
N ARG A 8 -18.14 7.54 9.50
CA ARG A 8 -19.20 8.28 8.82
C ARG A 8 -18.65 8.86 7.52
N ILE A 9 -19.31 8.55 6.42
CA ILE A 9 -18.95 9.01 5.07
C ILE A 9 -20.18 9.56 4.34
N SER A 10 -19.97 10.29 3.25
CA SER A 10 -21.07 10.72 2.39
C SER A 10 -21.70 9.53 1.65
N LYS A 11 -22.97 9.67 1.25
CA LYS A 11 -23.67 8.66 0.44
C LYS A 11 -22.99 8.44 -0.93
N SER A 12 -22.37 9.47 -1.50
CA SER A 12 -21.65 9.36 -2.76
C SER A 12 -20.39 8.51 -2.62
N THR A 13 -19.63 8.68 -1.54
CA THR A 13 -18.45 7.84 -1.27
C THR A 13 -18.83 6.38 -1.04
N LEU A 14 -19.93 6.10 -0.33
CA LEU A 14 -20.42 4.74 -0.15
C LEU A 14 -20.72 4.06 -1.50
N LYS A 15 -21.45 4.73 -2.40
CA LYS A 15 -21.73 4.22 -3.76
C LYS A 15 -20.45 3.94 -4.55
N MET A 16 -19.43 4.78 -4.40
CA MET A 16 -18.14 4.57 -5.04
C MET A 16 -17.43 3.33 -4.48
N LEU A 17 -17.43 3.14 -3.17
CA LEU A 17 -16.85 1.97 -2.52
C LEU A 17 -17.55 0.66 -2.95
N GLU A 18 -18.88 0.66 -3.08
CA GLU A 18 -19.62 -0.51 -3.59
C GLU A 18 -19.23 -0.87 -5.02
N ARG A 19 -19.07 0.13 -5.90
CA ARG A 19 -18.58 -0.09 -7.27
C ARG A 19 -17.15 -0.64 -7.28
N LEU A 20 -16.29 -0.10 -6.43
CA LEU A 20 -14.90 -0.57 -6.31
C LEU A 20 -14.82 -1.99 -5.76
N ARG A 21 -15.66 -2.34 -4.77
CA ARG A 21 -15.78 -3.70 -4.26
C ARG A 21 -16.05 -4.70 -5.38
N GLY A 22 -17.01 -4.40 -6.26
CA GLY A 22 -17.32 -5.24 -7.42
C GLY A 22 -16.15 -5.36 -8.41
N LYS A 23 -15.47 -4.24 -8.71
CA LYS A 23 -14.30 -4.23 -9.62
C LYS A 23 -13.09 -4.98 -9.07
N LEU A 24 -12.89 -4.93 -7.76
CA LEU A 24 -11.78 -5.59 -7.07
C LEU A 24 -12.12 -7.02 -6.64
N HIS A 25 -13.34 -7.50 -6.92
CA HIS A 25 -13.84 -8.79 -6.47
C HIS A 25 -13.71 -9.00 -4.95
N ALA A 26 -13.80 -7.92 -4.17
CA ALA A 26 -13.67 -7.96 -2.73
C ALA A 26 -14.97 -8.46 -2.07
N SER A 27 -14.83 -9.29 -1.04
CA SER A 27 -15.95 -9.88 -0.31
C SER A 27 -16.64 -8.85 0.59
N THR A 28 -15.92 -7.85 1.11
CA THR A 28 -16.47 -6.82 2.00
C THR A 28 -15.99 -5.40 1.69
N LEU A 29 -16.67 -4.39 2.22
CA LEU A 29 -16.20 -3.00 2.15
C LEU A 29 -14.91 -2.79 2.96
N ASP A 30 -14.73 -3.49 4.09
CA ASP A 30 -13.49 -3.43 4.87
C ASP A 30 -12.29 -3.94 4.05
N GLU A 31 -12.46 -5.08 3.38
CA GLU A 31 -11.47 -5.63 2.47
C GLU A 31 -11.17 -4.68 1.30
N THR A 32 -12.21 -4.09 0.73
CA THR A 32 -12.07 -3.08 -0.34
C THR A 32 -11.21 -1.90 0.12
N ILE A 33 -11.47 -1.38 1.34
CA ILE A 33 -10.70 -0.28 1.93
C ILE A 33 -9.25 -0.70 2.14
N ARG A 34 -8.99 -1.89 2.68
CA ARG A 34 -7.62 -2.41 2.90
C ARG A 34 -6.84 -2.55 1.59
N LEU A 35 -7.46 -3.07 0.55
CA LEU A 35 -6.84 -3.22 -0.77
C LEU A 35 -6.45 -1.86 -1.35
N ILE A 36 -7.34 -0.87 -1.26
CA ILE A 36 -7.07 0.50 -1.74
C ILE A 36 -5.92 1.14 -0.94
N ILE A 37 -5.90 0.98 0.39
CA ILE A 37 -4.82 1.49 1.24
C ILE A 37 -3.48 0.84 0.87
N ALA A 38 -3.45 -0.48 0.68
CA ALA A 38 -2.25 -1.21 0.29
C ALA A 38 -1.74 -0.74 -1.08
N TRP A 39 -2.65 -0.57 -2.05
CA TRP A 39 -2.33 -0.04 -3.36
C TRP A 39 -1.73 1.38 -3.28
N GLN A 40 -2.37 2.29 -2.53
CA GLN A 40 -1.89 3.66 -2.35
C GLN A 40 -0.51 3.71 -1.68
N ARG A 41 -0.25 2.86 -0.70
CA ARG A 41 1.08 2.72 -0.07
C ARG A 41 2.12 2.28 -1.09
N GLY A 42 1.78 1.28 -1.93
CA GLY A 42 2.65 0.84 -3.02
C GLY A 42 2.97 1.96 -4.01
N GLN A 43 1.98 2.78 -4.38
CA GLN A 43 2.21 3.94 -5.25
C GLN A 43 3.14 4.97 -4.60
N LYS A 44 2.98 5.25 -3.30
CA LYS A 44 3.86 6.18 -2.58
C LYS A 44 5.29 5.69 -2.45
N LEU A 45 5.49 4.39 -2.21
CA LEU A 45 6.83 3.81 -2.24
C LEU A 45 7.45 3.92 -3.63
N ASN A 46 6.68 3.58 -4.67
CA ASN A 46 7.14 3.72 -6.06
C ASN A 46 7.54 5.16 -6.42
N GLU A 47 6.78 6.14 -5.94
CA GLU A 47 7.09 7.57 -6.10
C GLU A 47 8.38 7.95 -5.36
N ALA A 48 8.54 7.48 -4.12
CA ALA A 48 9.72 7.78 -3.29
C ALA A 48 11.02 7.21 -3.88
N PHE A 49 10.98 6.03 -4.51
CA PHE A 49 12.17 5.43 -5.14
C PHE A 49 12.54 6.07 -6.48
N GLY A 50 11.65 6.82 -7.13
CA GLY A 50 11.95 7.65 -8.30
C GLY A 50 12.88 7.00 -9.35
N LEU A 51 14.04 7.64 -9.58
CA LEU A 51 15.09 7.23 -10.54
C LEU A 51 15.88 5.99 -10.12
N ASP A 52 15.79 5.59 -8.85
CA ASP A 52 16.50 4.47 -8.24
C ASP A 52 15.65 3.19 -8.21
N LYS A 53 14.40 3.27 -8.68
CA LYS A 53 13.51 2.11 -8.80
C LYS A 53 14.16 1.04 -9.68
N GLY A 54 14.42 -0.12 -9.09
CA GLY A 54 15.09 -1.26 -9.75
C GLY A 54 16.63 -1.20 -9.76
N LYS A 55 17.24 -0.16 -9.20
CA LYS A 55 18.70 -0.03 -9.05
C LYS A 55 19.19 -0.31 -7.63
N ILE A 56 18.29 -0.34 -6.66
CA ILE A 56 18.61 -0.65 -5.27
C ILE A 56 18.80 -2.17 -5.14
N LYS A 57 20.03 -2.59 -4.90
CA LYS A 57 20.41 -3.96 -4.51
C LYS A 57 20.42 -4.10 -2.98
N SER A 58 20.29 -5.33 -2.49
CA SER A 58 20.54 -5.61 -1.07
C SER A 58 21.98 -5.22 -0.72
N PHE A 59 22.16 -4.66 0.48
CA PHE A 59 23.48 -4.32 1.01
C PHE A 59 24.37 -5.58 1.09
N SER A 60 25.59 -5.50 0.55
CA SER A 60 26.61 -6.56 0.60
C SER A 60 27.83 -6.11 1.43
N GLU A 61 28.67 -7.08 1.84
CA GLU A 61 29.89 -6.80 2.62
C GLU A 61 30.83 -5.79 1.92
N GLU A 62 30.89 -5.84 0.59
CA GLU A 62 31.62 -4.90 -0.27
C GLU A 62 31.13 -3.44 -0.18
N ASP A 63 29.87 -3.22 0.21
CA ASP A 63 29.30 -1.88 0.36
C ASP A 63 29.70 -1.22 1.71
N ARG A 64 30.39 -1.94 2.62
CA ARG A 64 30.75 -1.43 3.97
C ARG A 64 31.81 -0.34 3.97
N GLY A 65 32.64 -0.21 2.94
CA GLY A 65 33.66 0.85 2.83
C GLY A 65 34.78 0.84 3.88
N GLU A 66 34.75 -0.07 4.85
CA GLU A 66 35.76 -0.24 5.90
C GLU A 66 36.29 -1.67 5.89
N ASP A 67 37.62 -1.82 5.87
CA ASP A 67 38.29 -3.11 6.01
C ASP A 67 38.39 -3.47 7.51
N ARG A 68 38.00 -4.69 7.87
CA ARG A 68 37.96 -5.18 9.27
C ARG A 68 38.93 -6.34 9.52
N ASN A 69 40.02 -6.40 8.76
CA ASN A 69 41.14 -7.33 9.02
C ASN A 69 42.20 -6.71 9.94
#